data_AF-A0A9N9QLE9-F1
#
_entry.id   AF-A0A9N9QLE9-F1
#
_cell.length_a   1.000
_cell.length_b   1.000
_cell.length_c   1.000
_cell.angle_alpha   90.00
_cell.angle_beta   90.00
_cell.angle_gamma   90.00
#
_symmetry.space_group_name_H-M   'P 1'
#
loop_
_entity.id
_entity.type
_entity.pdbx_description
1 polymer ?
#
loop_
_entity_poly.entity_id
_entity_poly.type
_entity_poly.pdbx_seq_one_letter_code
_entity_poly.pdbx_strand_id
1 'polypeptide(L)'
;MRAASCLLRKNKSARKYFMLSTIPSLQLQRELIVRHINENDVYRRKTAATESRRTRTLAYCLPKGRGSLPVCEITFQNTLAVSEKAVRTAIRSIHSKCKYIENKKTKTLNKKLHQLRQQKHTLQGQRDENERVFQFQKPVLNFTDTNFSENEVECLSLGFKYRPTLNNTNFQIKNLERLAVETITLLQSLENANAIEGECEMVIRSELSKIENKNLLDRGSFNSATIKSIKKKISEGHLVLTKADKGSSVVVLHKKDYDEKVLKFVRENNFEIFNPKFPTFIKTVNSVMKECTSTISKGLIYHLSANNTTIPRLYGLLKVHKSDIFSEMPIRPVVSFTNSPTYKLAKC
;
A
#
# COMPACT_ATOMS: atom_id res chain seq x y z
N MET A 1 -28.37 29.50 23.00
CA MET A 1 -27.50 28.91 21.93
C MET A 1 -26.01 29.32 21.99
N ARG A 2 -25.63 30.58 22.19
CA ARG A 2 -24.20 30.99 22.20
C ARG A 2 -23.40 30.61 23.48
N ALA A 3 -24.06 30.43 24.61
CA ALA A 3 -23.40 30.13 25.89
C ALA A 3 -22.80 28.70 25.98
N ALA A 4 -23.48 27.70 25.40
CA ALA A 4 -23.02 26.30 25.44
C ALA A 4 -21.77 26.06 24.57
N SER A 5 -21.67 26.73 23.41
CA SER A 5 -20.47 26.67 22.57
C SER A 5 -19.26 27.38 23.18
N CYS A 6 -19.48 28.34 24.09
CA CYS A 6 -18.42 29.08 24.77
C CYS A 6 -17.71 28.22 25.84
N LEU A 7 -18.46 27.40 26.58
CA LEU A 7 -17.91 26.47 27.58
C LEU A 7 -17.04 25.37 26.96
N LEU A 8 -17.28 25.00 25.69
CA LEU A 8 -16.53 23.96 24.98
C LEU A 8 -15.19 24.44 24.39
N ARG A 9 -14.96 25.75 24.26
CA ARG A 9 -13.71 26.28 23.66
C ARG A 9 -12.56 26.49 24.65
N LYS A 10 -12.83 26.58 25.96
CA LYS A 10 -11.82 26.92 26.97
C LYS A 10 -10.94 25.75 27.45
N ASN A 11 -11.15 24.52 26.99
CA ASN A 11 -10.42 23.34 27.50
C ASN A 11 -9.80 22.49 26.38
N LYS A 12 -8.96 23.10 25.54
CA LYS A 12 -8.19 22.37 24.52
C LYS A 12 -6.89 21.74 25.04
N SER A 13 -6.50 21.96 26.30
CA SER A 13 -5.17 21.58 26.80
C SER A 13 -5.13 20.45 27.85
N ALA A 14 -6.22 19.71 28.10
CA ALA A 14 -6.15 18.54 28.97
C ALA A 14 -7.15 17.48 28.53
N ARG A 15 -6.71 16.22 28.41
CA ARG A 15 -7.58 15.04 28.32
C ARG A 15 -8.35 14.82 29.64
N LYS A 16 -9.23 15.74 30.02
CA LYS A 16 -10.20 15.53 31.09
C LYS A 16 -11.52 15.08 30.48
N TYR A 17 -11.97 13.88 30.85
CA TYR A 17 -13.28 13.36 30.47
C TYR A 17 -14.37 14.36 30.86
N PHE A 18 -15.10 14.86 29.86
CA PHE A 18 -16.19 15.80 30.08
C PHE A 18 -17.41 15.01 30.56
N MET A 19 -17.79 15.11 31.83
CA MET A 19 -18.99 14.42 32.34
C MET A 19 -20.24 15.19 31.94
N LEU A 20 -21.21 14.51 31.33
CA LEU A 20 -22.49 15.10 30.88
C LEU A 20 -23.29 15.76 32.04
N SER A 21 -23.07 15.27 33.28
CA SER A 21 -23.64 15.83 34.51
C SER A 21 -23.17 17.25 34.85
N THR A 22 -22.11 17.74 34.20
CA THR A 22 -21.61 19.13 34.40
C THR A 22 -22.47 20.17 33.69
N ILE A 23 -23.43 19.77 32.86
CA ILE A 23 -24.38 20.67 32.19
C ILE A 23 -25.62 20.82 33.10
N PRO A 24 -25.93 22.03 33.61
CA PRO A 24 -26.99 22.19 34.61
C PRO A 24 -28.43 22.05 34.08
N SER A 25 -28.64 22.14 32.77
CA SER A 25 -29.98 22.05 32.16
C SER A 25 -30.21 20.71 31.47
N LEU A 26 -31.28 20.02 31.87
CA LEU A 26 -31.71 18.75 31.28
C LEU A 26 -32.05 18.88 29.78
N GLN A 27 -32.58 20.04 29.38
CA GLN A 27 -32.94 20.31 27.98
C GLN A 27 -31.71 20.50 27.09
N LEU A 28 -30.68 21.18 27.61
CA LEU A 28 -29.39 21.32 26.94
C LEU A 28 -28.63 19.99 26.86
N GLN A 29 -28.72 19.14 27.89
CA GLN A 29 -28.18 17.77 27.83
C GLN A 29 -28.86 16.94 26.72
N ARG A 30 -30.20 17.03 26.62
CA ARG A 30 -31.00 16.36 25.58
C ARG A 30 -30.62 16.79 24.17
N GLU A 31 -30.57 18.09 23.92
CA GLU A 31 -30.18 18.62 22.60
C GLU A 31 -28.78 18.15 22.18
N LEU A 32 -27.82 18.10 23.11
CA LEU A 32 -26.45 17.67 22.85
C LEU A 32 -26.39 16.18 22.47
N ILE A 33 -27.14 15.33 23.17
CA ILE A 33 -27.18 13.89 22.90
C ILE A 33 -27.89 13.61 21.57
N VAL A 34 -29.05 14.25 21.31
CA VAL A 34 -29.80 14.07 20.05
C VAL A 34 -28.96 14.53 18.86
N ARG A 35 -28.32 15.70 18.95
CA ARG A 35 -27.40 16.20 17.92
C ARG A 35 -26.24 15.24 17.68
N HIS A 36 -25.65 14.72 18.75
CA HIS A 36 -24.50 13.81 18.67
C HIS A 36 -24.86 12.45 18.04
N ILE A 37 -26.05 11.92 18.32
CA ILE A 37 -26.60 10.70 17.70
C ILE A 37 -26.87 10.94 16.21
N ASN A 38 -27.48 12.07 15.85
CA ASN A 38 -27.80 12.40 14.46
C ASN A 38 -26.55 12.70 13.61
N GLU A 39 -25.47 13.19 14.22
CA GLU A 39 -24.22 13.53 13.52
C GLU A 39 -23.25 12.33 13.36
N ASN A 40 -23.41 11.23 14.11
CA ASN A 40 -22.45 10.11 14.12
C ASN A 40 -23.14 8.73 14.04
N ASP A 41 -23.66 8.38 12.87
CA ASP A 41 -24.40 7.13 12.67
C ASP A 41 -23.51 5.89 12.36
N VAL A 42 -22.23 5.91 12.72
CA VAL A 42 -21.33 4.79 12.36
C VAL A 42 -20.31 4.46 13.46
N TYR A 43 -20.24 3.15 13.76
CA TYR A 43 -19.30 2.40 14.60
C TYR A 43 -19.57 2.30 16.13
N ARG A 44 -20.11 1.13 16.53
CA ARG A 44 -19.95 0.58 17.88
C ARG A 44 -18.65 -0.22 17.97
N ARG A 45 -17.70 0.22 18.81
CA ARG A 45 -16.62 -0.64 19.33
C ARG A 45 -16.88 -0.99 20.79
N LYS A 46 -16.70 -2.26 21.15
CA LYS A 46 -16.66 -2.72 22.54
C LYS A 46 -15.21 -2.65 23.03
N THR A 47 -14.99 -2.15 24.24
CA THR A 47 -13.75 -2.39 24.99
C THR A 47 -14.08 -3.03 26.34
N ALA A 48 -13.17 -3.92 26.75
CA ALA A 48 -13.30 -4.83 27.88
C ALA A 48 -13.29 -4.11 29.23
N ALA A 49 -14.02 -4.70 30.18
CA ALA A 49 -14.10 -4.26 31.56
C ALA A 49 -12.85 -4.70 32.33
N THR A 50 -12.22 -3.77 33.04
CA THR A 50 -11.34 -4.05 34.17
C THR A 50 -11.86 -3.30 35.40
N GLU A 51 -12.24 -4.10 36.39
CA GLU A 51 -12.22 -3.85 37.84
C GLU A 51 -13.42 -3.30 38.64
N SER A 52 -13.52 -3.96 39.81
CA SER A 52 -14.19 -3.74 41.10
C SER A 52 -15.72 -3.84 41.24
N ARG A 53 -16.14 -4.66 42.23
CA ARG A 53 -17.50 -5.19 42.44
C ARG A 53 -18.42 -4.35 43.36
N ARG A 54 -18.06 -3.14 43.82
CA ARG A 54 -18.82 -2.46 44.90
C ARG A 54 -19.54 -1.14 44.62
N THR A 55 -19.51 -0.59 43.40
CA THR A 55 -20.31 0.61 43.06
C THR A 55 -20.77 0.58 41.61
N ARG A 56 -21.84 -0.16 41.31
CA ARG A 56 -22.48 -0.13 39.98
C ARG A 56 -23.41 1.09 39.86
N THR A 57 -22.90 2.20 39.37
CA THR A 57 -23.69 3.04 38.46
C THR A 57 -23.33 2.55 37.06
N LEU A 58 -24.25 1.89 36.34
CA LEU A 58 -23.95 1.47 34.96
C LEU A 58 -23.64 2.73 34.14
N ALA A 59 -22.39 2.91 33.74
CA ALA A 59 -21.99 3.97 32.85
C ALA A 59 -22.27 3.53 31.41
N TYR A 60 -23.22 4.18 30.74
CA TYR A 60 -23.48 4.04 29.31
C TYR A 60 -22.49 4.90 28.55
N CYS A 61 -21.71 4.30 27.64
CA CYS A 61 -20.74 5.06 26.86
C CYS A 61 -21.31 5.45 25.49
N LEU A 62 -21.36 6.76 25.20
CA LEU A 62 -21.70 7.29 23.88
C LEU A 62 -20.43 7.46 23.04
N PRO A 63 -20.38 6.96 21.79
CA PRO A 63 -19.19 7.06 20.95
C PRO A 63 -19.01 8.49 20.44
N LYS A 64 -17.88 9.16 20.71
CA LYS A 64 -17.56 10.51 20.20
C LYS A 64 -16.24 10.49 19.43
N GLY A 65 -16.29 10.47 18.10
CA GLY A 65 -15.10 10.38 17.25
C GLY A 65 -14.27 9.12 17.56
N ARG A 66 -13.00 9.28 17.95
CA ARG A 66 -12.13 8.15 18.39
C ARG A 66 -12.25 7.81 19.89
N GLY A 67 -13.09 8.51 20.65
CA GLY A 67 -13.25 8.33 22.10
C GLY A 67 -14.64 7.87 22.52
N SER A 68 -14.83 7.61 23.81
CA SER A 68 -16.13 7.27 24.40
C SER A 68 -16.46 8.21 25.56
N LEU A 69 -17.71 8.64 25.63
CA LEU A 69 -18.23 9.56 26.65
C LEU A 69 -19.09 8.76 27.64
N PRO A 70 -18.64 8.54 28.88
CA PRO A 70 -19.44 7.85 29.89
C PRO A 70 -20.60 8.73 30.37
N VAL A 71 -21.79 8.15 30.43
CA VAL A 71 -23.03 8.77 30.89
C VAL A 71 -23.62 7.87 31.97
N CYS A 72 -24.00 8.40 33.12
CA CYS A 72 -24.64 7.59 34.13
C CYS A 72 -26.05 7.16 33.69
N GLU A 73 -26.44 5.96 34.11
CA GLU A 73 -27.71 5.31 33.78
C GLU A 73 -28.95 6.19 33.91
N ILE A 74 -29.07 6.88 35.05
CA ILE A 74 -30.20 7.74 35.37
C ILE A 74 -30.30 8.89 34.36
N THR A 75 -29.16 9.53 34.05
CA THR A 75 -29.13 10.62 33.07
C THR A 75 -29.40 10.11 31.65
N PHE A 76 -28.89 8.94 31.26
CA PHE A 76 -29.16 8.36 29.95
C PHE A 76 -30.64 8.03 29.74
N GLN A 77 -31.29 7.40 30.72
CA GLN A 77 -32.70 7.03 30.68
C GLN A 77 -33.62 8.26 30.70
N ASN A 78 -33.33 9.24 31.58
CA ASN A 78 -34.10 10.49 31.66
C ASN A 78 -33.93 11.38 30.42
N THR A 79 -32.75 11.35 29.79
CA THR A 79 -32.48 12.15 28.58
C THR A 79 -33.25 11.58 27.38
N LEU A 80 -33.21 10.27 27.16
CA LEU A 80 -33.84 9.65 26.00
C LEU A 80 -35.30 9.25 26.22
N ALA A 81 -35.83 9.43 27.43
CA ALA A 81 -37.17 8.99 27.83
C ALA A 81 -37.41 7.49 27.57
N VAL A 82 -36.39 6.65 27.81
CA VAL A 82 -36.45 5.20 27.59
C VAL A 82 -36.30 4.47 28.92
N SER A 83 -37.20 3.52 29.20
CA SER A 83 -37.11 2.66 30.39
C SER A 83 -35.96 1.67 30.30
N GLU A 84 -35.36 1.34 31.44
CA GLU A 84 -34.28 0.35 31.54
C GLU A 84 -34.67 -1.01 30.91
N LYS A 85 -35.92 -1.43 31.10
CA LYS A 85 -36.48 -2.66 30.54
C LYS A 85 -36.44 -2.64 29.01
N ALA A 86 -36.77 -1.52 28.38
CA ALA A 86 -36.71 -1.37 26.93
C ALA A 86 -35.27 -1.44 26.40
N VAL A 87 -34.32 -0.75 27.04
CA VAL A 87 -32.90 -0.78 26.67
C VAL A 87 -32.32 -2.20 26.78
N ARG A 88 -32.56 -2.89 27.90
CA ARG A 88 -32.11 -4.27 28.10
C ARG A 88 -32.70 -5.23 27.06
N THR A 89 -33.96 -5.03 26.69
CA THR A 89 -34.65 -5.86 25.69
C THR A 89 -34.07 -5.65 24.29
N ALA A 90 -33.79 -4.40 23.91
CA ALA A 90 -33.13 -4.07 22.65
C ALA A 90 -31.71 -4.66 22.57
N ILE A 91 -30.92 -4.57 23.65
CA ILE A 91 -29.58 -5.16 23.71
C ILE A 91 -29.64 -6.68 23.54
N ARG A 92 -30.57 -7.36 24.21
CA ARG A 92 -30.75 -8.83 24.06
C ARG A 92 -31.14 -9.20 22.62
N SER A 93 -32.03 -8.44 21.98
CA SER A 93 -32.43 -8.66 20.59
C SER A 93 -31.27 -8.46 19.60
N ILE A 94 -30.44 -7.44 19.80
CA ILE A 94 -29.24 -7.22 18.98
C ILE A 94 -28.24 -8.37 19.19
N HIS A 95 -28.03 -8.79 20.45
CA HIS A 95 -27.11 -9.88 20.76
C HIS A 95 -27.54 -11.21 20.13
N SER A 96 -28.84 -11.53 20.16
CA SER A 96 -29.36 -12.74 19.52
C SER A 96 -29.24 -12.69 18.00
N LYS A 97 -29.50 -11.53 17.37
CA LYS A 97 -29.27 -11.32 15.93
C LYS A 97 -27.81 -11.49 15.53
N CYS A 98 -26.87 -10.90 16.28
CA CYS A 98 -25.43 -11.07 16.04
C CYS A 98 -25.00 -12.54 16.14
N LYS A 99 -25.43 -13.23 17.20
CA LYS A 99 -25.14 -14.66 17.42
C LYS A 99 -25.70 -15.54 16.29
N TYR A 100 -26.90 -15.22 15.79
CA TYR A 100 -27.48 -15.91 14.65
C TYR A 100 -26.66 -15.73 13.36
N ILE A 101 -26.22 -14.50 13.05
CA ILE A 101 -25.39 -14.20 11.87
C ILE A 101 -24.05 -14.94 11.93
N GLU A 102 -23.41 -14.93 13.10
CA GLU A 102 -22.15 -15.63 13.34
C GLU A 102 -22.31 -17.15 13.12
N ASN A 103 -23.36 -17.75 13.69
CA ASN A 103 -23.67 -19.16 13.50
C ASN A 103 -24.01 -19.52 12.04
N LYS A 104 -24.66 -18.62 11.29
CA LYS A 104 -24.94 -18.84 9.86
C LYS A 104 -23.66 -18.82 9.03
N LYS A 105 -22.73 -17.91 9.34
CA LYS A 105 -21.41 -17.83 8.68
C LYS A 105 -20.57 -19.07 8.96
N THR A 106 -20.48 -19.50 10.22
CA THR A 106 -19.71 -20.69 10.60
C THR A 106 -20.28 -21.95 9.96
N LYS A 107 -21.61 -22.13 9.94
CA LYS A 107 -22.25 -23.25 9.23
C LYS A 107 -21.95 -23.25 7.73
N THR A 108 -21.99 -22.10 7.07
CA THR A 108 -21.70 -21.99 5.63
C THR A 108 -20.23 -22.33 5.34
N LEU A 109 -19.31 -21.82 6.17
CA LEU A 109 -17.89 -22.09 6.05
C LEU A 109 -17.58 -23.58 6.27
N ASN A 110 -18.18 -24.20 7.29
CA ASN A 110 -17.98 -25.62 7.59
C ASN A 110 -18.56 -26.52 6.49
N LYS A 111 -19.70 -26.17 5.88
CA LYS A 111 -20.21 -26.87 4.70
C LYS A 111 -19.23 -26.82 3.53
N LYS A 112 -18.67 -25.64 3.24
CA LYS A 112 -17.69 -25.46 2.16
C LYS A 112 -16.39 -26.22 2.45
N LEU A 113 -15.91 -26.21 3.70
CA LEU A 113 -14.76 -27.00 4.14
C LEU A 113 -15.01 -28.50 3.92
N HIS A 114 -16.20 -29.00 4.26
CA HIS A 114 -16.56 -30.39 4.09
C HIS A 114 -16.60 -30.80 2.62
N GLN A 115 -17.18 -29.96 1.75
CA GLN A 115 -17.19 -30.18 0.30
C GLN A 115 -15.77 -30.23 -0.28
N LEU A 116 -14.89 -29.32 0.12
CA LEU A 116 -13.49 -29.30 -0.34
C LEU A 116 -12.70 -30.53 0.16
N ARG A 117 -12.94 -30.99 1.39
CA ARG A 117 -12.33 -32.22 1.92
C ARG A 117 -12.82 -33.46 1.17
N GLN A 118 -14.12 -33.54 0.87
CA GLN A 118 -14.68 -34.64 0.07
C GLN A 118 -14.09 -34.65 -1.33
N GLN A 119 -14.02 -33.51 -2.01
CA GLN A 119 -13.38 -33.39 -3.33
C GLN A 119 -11.91 -33.86 -3.29
N LYS A 120 -11.16 -33.55 -2.22
CA LYS A 120 -9.79 -34.02 -2.04
C LYS A 120 -9.71 -35.56 -1.91
N HIS A 121 -10.63 -36.18 -1.18
CA HIS A 121 -10.68 -37.65 -1.05
C HIS A 121 -11.10 -38.35 -2.35
N THR A 122 -12.05 -37.78 -3.12
CA THR A 122 -12.43 -38.29 -4.44
C THR A 122 -11.27 -38.21 -5.44
N LEU A 123 -10.45 -37.16 -5.36
CA LEU A 123 -9.24 -36.98 -6.19
C LEU A 123 -8.04 -37.84 -5.76
N GLN A 124 -8.04 -38.40 -4.55
CA GLN A 124 -6.96 -39.28 -4.07
C GLN A 124 -7.14 -40.75 -4.47
N GLY A 125 -8.34 -41.17 -4.86
CA GLY A 125 -8.62 -42.54 -5.34
C GLY A 125 -8.36 -42.77 -6.84
N GLN A 126 -8.02 -41.72 -7.60
CA GLN A 126 -7.72 -41.77 -9.04
C GLN A 126 -6.35 -41.15 -9.35
N ARG A 127 -5.35 -41.42 -8.51
CA ARG A 127 -3.96 -41.09 -8.83
C ARG A 127 -3.34 -42.29 -9.53
N ASP A 128 -3.60 -42.40 -10.83
CA ASP A 128 -2.70 -43.11 -11.73
C ASP A 128 -1.27 -42.59 -11.49
N GLU A 129 -0.28 -43.48 -11.52
CA GLU A 129 1.14 -43.25 -11.18
C GLU A 129 1.87 -42.21 -12.06
N ASN A 130 1.15 -41.44 -12.87
CA ASN A 130 1.65 -40.35 -13.69
C ASN A 130 1.20 -38.98 -13.16
N GLU A 131 1.38 -38.70 -11.85
CA GLU A 131 1.31 -37.33 -11.34
C GLU A 131 2.48 -36.52 -11.94
N ARG A 132 2.28 -35.96 -13.14
CA ARG A 132 3.03 -34.80 -13.60
C ARG A 132 2.74 -33.68 -12.59
N VAL A 133 3.55 -33.61 -11.55
CA VAL A 133 3.58 -32.49 -10.60
C VAL A 133 3.61 -31.23 -11.46
N PHE A 134 2.58 -30.40 -11.36
CA PHE A 134 2.53 -29.15 -12.11
C PHE A 134 3.71 -28.30 -11.68
N GLN A 135 4.76 -28.28 -12.51
CA GLN A 135 5.98 -27.55 -12.20
C GLN A 135 5.78 -26.10 -12.62
N PHE A 136 5.69 -25.21 -11.63
CA PHE A 136 5.70 -23.79 -11.91
C PHE A 136 7.01 -23.41 -12.60
N GLN A 137 6.92 -22.48 -13.55
CA GLN A 137 8.10 -21.93 -14.18
C GLN A 137 9.02 -21.29 -13.13
N LYS A 138 10.32 -21.54 -13.28
CA LYS A 138 11.32 -20.97 -12.38
C LYS A 138 11.21 -19.44 -12.40
N PRO A 139 11.25 -18.76 -11.23
CA PRO A 139 11.18 -17.30 -11.16
C PRO A 139 12.35 -16.60 -11.86
N VAL A 140 13.51 -17.25 -11.90
CA VAL A 140 14.72 -16.77 -12.58
C VAL A 140 15.19 -17.84 -13.54
N LEU A 141 15.40 -17.46 -14.79
CA LEU A 141 15.95 -18.29 -15.86
C LEU A 141 17.27 -17.68 -16.29
N ASN A 142 18.38 -18.30 -15.88
CA ASN A 142 19.71 -17.88 -16.24
C ASN A 142 20.22 -18.74 -17.41
N PHE A 143 20.41 -18.13 -18.57
CA PHE A 143 20.95 -18.79 -19.77
C PHE A 143 22.42 -18.38 -20.01
N THR A 144 23.13 -18.01 -18.95
CA THR A 144 24.54 -17.58 -19.01
C THR A 144 25.37 -18.33 -17.98
N ASP A 145 26.67 -18.31 -18.16
CA ASP A 145 27.63 -18.93 -17.25
C ASP A 145 27.89 -18.09 -15.97
N THR A 146 27.20 -16.95 -15.83
CA THR A 146 27.37 -16.07 -14.67
C THR A 146 26.67 -16.65 -13.45
N ASN A 147 27.43 -16.87 -12.37
CA ASN A 147 26.90 -17.37 -11.11
C ASN A 147 26.33 -16.23 -10.24
N PHE A 148 25.08 -16.39 -9.80
CA PHE A 148 24.43 -15.52 -8.83
C PHE A 148 24.38 -16.23 -7.47
N SER A 149 24.65 -15.49 -6.39
CA SER A 149 24.50 -16.03 -5.03
C SER A 149 23.02 -16.22 -4.69
N GLU A 150 22.72 -17.01 -3.67
CA GLU A 150 21.34 -17.30 -3.25
C GLU A 150 20.54 -16.02 -2.97
N ASN A 151 21.13 -15.05 -2.27
CA ASN A 151 20.53 -13.74 -2.01
C ASN A 151 20.27 -12.94 -3.30
N GLU A 152 21.14 -13.06 -4.31
CA GLU A 152 20.97 -12.40 -5.60
C GLU A 152 19.84 -13.05 -6.41
N VAL A 153 19.75 -14.39 -6.39
CA VAL A 153 18.68 -15.14 -7.04
C VAL A 153 17.34 -14.84 -6.38
N GLU A 154 17.28 -14.80 -5.05
CA GLU A 154 16.08 -14.41 -4.30
C GLU A 154 15.65 -12.98 -4.68
N CYS A 155 16.59 -12.05 -4.72
CA CYS A 155 16.34 -10.67 -5.18
C CYS A 155 15.79 -10.61 -6.61
N LEU A 156 16.38 -11.37 -7.55
CA LEU A 156 15.90 -11.46 -8.92
C LEU A 156 14.51 -12.13 -9.01
N SER A 157 14.22 -13.09 -8.13
CA SER A 157 12.95 -13.84 -8.10
C SER A 157 11.73 -12.96 -7.80
N LEU A 158 11.93 -11.83 -7.12
CA LEU A 158 10.89 -10.83 -6.85
C LEU A 158 10.35 -10.19 -8.16
N GLY A 159 11.19 -10.16 -9.20
CA GLY A 159 10.85 -9.72 -10.53
C GLY A 159 10.66 -8.20 -10.68
N PHE A 160 10.44 -7.77 -11.92
CA PHE A 160 10.40 -6.35 -12.28
C PHE A 160 9.20 -5.55 -11.75
N LYS A 161 8.18 -6.22 -11.18
CA LYS A 161 7.02 -5.55 -10.58
C LYS A 161 7.28 -5.17 -9.12
N TYR A 162 8.28 -5.80 -8.51
CA TYR A 162 8.66 -5.50 -7.15
C TYR A 162 9.23 -4.09 -7.05
N ARG A 163 8.77 -3.34 -6.04
CA ARG A 163 9.25 -2.00 -5.74
C ARG A 163 9.98 -2.06 -4.41
N PRO A 164 11.33 -2.00 -4.40
CA PRO A 164 12.07 -1.94 -3.16
C PRO A 164 11.66 -0.71 -2.37
N THR A 165 11.27 -0.90 -1.12
CA THR A 165 11.18 0.19 -0.16
C THR A 165 12.61 0.66 0.09
N LEU A 166 12.96 1.81 -0.46
CA LEU A 166 14.19 2.49 -0.07
C LEU A 166 14.03 2.83 1.40
N ASN A 167 14.76 2.12 2.25
CA ASN A 167 14.88 2.46 3.65
C ASN A 167 15.56 3.82 3.71
N ASN A 168 14.74 4.86 3.71
CA ASN A 168 15.12 6.26 3.91
C ASN A 168 15.46 6.51 5.39
N THR A 169 15.92 5.47 6.07
CA THR A 169 16.18 5.40 7.50
C THR A 169 17.29 6.37 7.85
N ASN A 170 18.37 6.43 7.06
CA ASN A 170 19.43 7.42 7.25
C ASN A 170 18.95 8.87 7.09
N PHE A 171 17.94 9.13 6.25
CA PHE A 171 17.36 10.46 6.10
C PHE A 171 16.41 10.79 7.26
N GLN A 172 15.60 9.82 7.70
CA GLN A 172 14.69 9.97 8.84
C GLN A 172 15.44 10.12 10.16
N ILE A 173 16.48 9.33 10.40
CA ILE A 173 17.33 9.39 11.59
C ILE A 173 18.07 10.74 11.63
N LYS A 174 18.72 11.17 10.54
CA LYS A 174 19.39 12.48 10.49
C LYS A 174 18.45 13.66 10.73
N ASN A 175 17.22 13.59 10.21
CA ASN A 175 16.23 14.64 10.46
C ASN A 175 15.74 14.64 11.92
N LEU A 176 15.60 13.47 12.54
CA LEU A 176 15.22 13.36 13.96
C LEU A 176 16.34 13.81 14.89
N GLU A 177 17.60 13.47 14.59
CA GLU A 177 18.77 13.96 15.32
C GLU A 177 18.86 15.49 15.23
N ARG A 178 18.67 16.06 14.03
CA ARG A 178 18.63 17.50 13.84
C ARG A 178 17.49 18.16 14.62
N LEU A 179 16.27 17.59 14.54
CA LEU A 179 15.11 18.10 15.26
C LEU A 179 15.30 18.00 16.79
N ALA A 180 15.96 16.95 17.27
CA ALA A 180 16.31 16.76 18.66
C ALA A 180 17.28 17.85 19.15
N VAL A 181 18.33 18.14 18.37
CA VAL A 181 19.29 19.21 18.68
C VAL A 181 18.61 20.58 18.68
N GLU A 182 17.77 20.87 17.69
CA GLU A 182 16.97 22.11 17.61
C GLU A 182 16.00 22.23 18.80
N THR A 183 15.42 21.12 19.26
CA THR A 183 14.52 21.12 20.43
C THR A 183 15.29 21.35 21.74
N ILE A 184 16.42 20.68 21.94
CA ILE A 184 17.25 20.84 23.14
C ILE A 184 17.77 22.28 23.26
N THR A 185 18.26 22.85 22.15
CA THR A 185 18.73 24.25 22.12
C THR A 185 17.61 25.26 22.41
N LEU A 186 16.40 25.02 21.91
CA LEU A 186 15.22 25.84 22.26
C LEU A 186 14.83 25.70 23.73
N LEU A 187 14.93 24.49 24.32
CA LEU A 187 14.59 24.26 25.72
C LEU A 187 15.59 24.87 26.70
N GLN A 188 16.89 24.92 26.35
CA GLN A 188 17.92 25.60 27.13
C GLN A 188 17.69 27.13 27.23
N SER A 189 16.88 27.70 26.33
CA SER A 189 16.51 29.12 26.37
C SER A 189 15.33 29.44 27.30
N LEU A 190 14.71 28.43 27.92
CA LEU A 190 13.57 28.58 28.82
C LEU A 190 14.00 28.38 30.28
N GLU A 191 13.55 29.25 31.19
CA GLU A 191 13.92 29.28 32.62
C GLU A 191 13.58 27.99 33.42
N ASN A 192 12.78 27.07 32.85
CA ASN A 192 12.36 25.80 33.46
C ASN A 192 12.87 24.57 32.67
N ALA A 193 14.11 24.62 32.19
CA ALA A 193 14.70 23.61 31.29
C ALA A 193 14.68 22.17 31.84
N ASN A 194 15.01 21.98 33.12
CA ASN A 194 15.30 20.64 33.68
C ASN A 194 14.10 19.68 33.72
N ALA A 195 12.86 20.19 33.83
CA ALA A 195 11.67 19.34 33.90
C ALA A 195 11.17 18.89 32.50
N ILE A 196 11.43 19.71 31.48
CA ILE A 196 10.97 19.47 30.10
C ILE A 196 12.02 18.67 29.32
N GLU A 197 13.31 18.86 29.64
CA GLU A 197 14.42 18.15 29.02
C GLU A 197 14.29 16.63 29.16
N GLY A 198 13.94 16.13 30.36
CA GLY A 198 13.73 14.70 30.61
C GLY A 198 12.54 14.10 29.85
N GLU A 199 11.43 14.83 29.70
CA GLU A 199 10.28 14.37 28.91
C GLU A 199 10.59 14.33 27.41
N CYS A 200 11.28 15.36 26.90
CA CYS A 200 11.69 15.41 25.50
C CYS A 200 12.71 14.32 25.16
N GLU A 201 13.71 14.10 26.02
CA GLU A 201 14.69 13.03 25.84
C GLU A 201 14.01 11.65 25.83
N MET A 202 13.08 11.41 26.74
CA MET A 202 12.33 10.16 26.80
C MET A 202 11.48 9.93 25.53
N VAL A 203 10.81 10.98 25.03
CA VAL A 203 10.03 10.90 23.78
C VAL A 203 10.94 10.60 22.59
N ILE A 204 12.07 11.31 22.46
CA ILE A 204 13.04 11.10 21.37
C ILE A 204 13.60 9.67 21.43
N ARG A 205 14.05 9.18 22.60
CA ARG A 205 14.51 7.80 22.78
C ARG A 205 13.43 6.77 22.47
N SER A 206 12.17 7.04 22.82
CA SER A 206 11.05 6.16 22.51
C SER A 206 10.73 6.08 21.02
N GLU A 207 10.93 7.17 20.27
CA GLU A 207 10.72 7.19 18.82
C GLU A 207 11.91 6.57 18.07
N LEU A 208 13.15 6.85 18.50
CA LEU A 208 14.35 6.21 17.97
C LEU A 208 14.28 4.69 18.15
N SER A 209 13.91 4.20 19.33
CA SER A 209 13.76 2.76 19.57
C SER A 209 12.64 2.11 18.75
N LYS A 210 11.53 2.82 18.45
CA LYS A 210 10.49 2.30 17.53
C LYS A 210 11.00 2.19 16.08
N ILE A 211 11.86 3.10 15.65
CA ILE A 211 12.48 3.08 14.33
C ILE A 211 13.51 1.94 14.25
N GLU A 212 14.36 1.79 15.26
CA GLU A 212 15.33 0.70 15.36
C GLU A 212 14.66 -0.68 15.42
N ASN A 213 13.58 -0.83 16.20
CA ASN A 213 12.82 -2.08 16.25
C ASN A 213 12.07 -2.40 14.95
N LYS A 214 11.62 -1.38 14.20
CA LYS A 214 11.13 -1.59 12.83
C LYS A 214 12.24 -2.08 11.91
N ASN A 215 13.48 -1.61 12.07
CA ASN A 215 14.63 -2.05 11.28
C ASN A 215 15.01 -3.52 11.56
N LEU A 216 14.84 -4.02 12.80
CA LEU A 216 15.10 -5.42 13.17
C LEU A 216 14.05 -6.40 12.62
N LEU A 217 12.81 -5.94 12.49
CA LEU A 217 11.70 -6.70 11.89
C LEU A 217 11.71 -6.63 10.37
N ASP A 218 12.28 -5.57 9.79
CA ASP A 218 12.46 -5.39 8.36
C ASP A 218 13.74 -6.11 7.86
N ARG A 219 13.86 -7.41 8.14
CA ARG A 219 14.83 -8.29 7.46
C ARG A 219 14.53 -8.46 5.95
N GLY A 220 13.49 -7.79 5.45
CA GLY A 220 13.21 -7.60 4.03
C GLY A 220 13.82 -6.33 3.44
N SER A 221 14.55 -5.54 4.25
CA SER A 221 15.31 -4.38 3.79
C SER A 221 16.27 -4.81 2.69
N PHE A 222 15.98 -4.35 1.48
CA PHE A 222 16.81 -4.56 0.31
C PHE A 222 18.27 -4.25 0.64
N ASN A 223 19.13 -5.26 0.62
CA ASN A 223 20.55 -5.03 0.82
C ASN A 223 21.05 -4.28 -0.42
N SER A 224 21.30 -2.97 -0.28
CA SER A 224 21.86 -2.12 -1.34
C SER A 224 23.11 -2.76 -1.95
N ALA A 225 23.87 -3.50 -1.15
CA ALA A 225 25.01 -4.30 -1.61
C ALA A 225 24.60 -5.38 -2.63
N THR A 226 23.48 -6.09 -2.42
CA THR A 226 22.98 -7.11 -3.37
C THR A 226 22.58 -6.50 -4.70
N ILE A 227 21.85 -5.37 -4.73
CA ILE A 227 21.56 -4.67 -6.01
C ILE A 227 22.86 -4.25 -6.69
N LYS A 228 23.78 -3.65 -5.94
CA LYS A 228 25.06 -3.19 -6.49
C LYS A 228 25.86 -4.35 -7.06
N SER A 229 25.89 -5.49 -6.37
CA SER A 229 26.52 -6.73 -6.83
C SER A 229 25.88 -7.25 -8.12
N ILE A 230 24.55 -7.37 -8.15
CA ILE A 230 23.81 -7.78 -9.36
C ILE A 230 24.12 -6.83 -10.52
N LYS A 231 24.05 -5.51 -10.30
CA LYS A 231 24.37 -4.51 -11.33
C LYS A 231 25.79 -4.66 -11.84
N LYS A 232 26.76 -4.86 -10.95
CA LYS A 232 28.17 -5.06 -11.28
C LYS A 232 28.35 -6.31 -12.16
N LYS A 233 27.78 -7.44 -11.76
CA LYS A 233 27.80 -8.69 -12.56
C LYS A 233 27.16 -8.52 -13.93
N ILE A 234 26.04 -7.80 -14.01
CA ILE A 234 25.37 -7.51 -15.28
C ILE A 234 26.26 -6.65 -16.19
N SER A 235 26.90 -5.61 -15.64
CA SER A 235 27.78 -4.75 -16.45
C SER A 235 29.05 -5.48 -16.90
N GLU A 236 29.70 -6.23 -16.02
CA GLU A 236 30.96 -6.93 -16.31
C GLU A 236 30.74 -8.12 -17.25
N GLY A 237 29.65 -8.87 -17.07
CA GLY A 237 29.28 -10.00 -17.94
C GLY A 237 28.60 -9.60 -19.24
N HIS A 238 28.41 -8.29 -19.49
CA HIS A 238 27.62 -7.76 -20.60
C HIS A 238 26.25 -8.46 -20.73
N LEU A 239 25.56 -8.57 -19.61
CA LEU A 239 24.29 -9.28 -19.51
C LEU A 239 23.11 -8.35 -19.77
N VAL A 240 21.98 -8.93 -20.17
CA VAL A 240 20.69 -8.26 -20.23
C VAL A 240 19.69 -9.01 -19.36
N LEU A 241 18.93 -8.24 -18.58
CA LEU A 241 17.77 -8.74 -17.85
C LEU A 241 16.52 -8.40 -18.65
N THR A 242 15.74 -9.42 -19.01
CA THR A 242 14.45 -9.24 -19.68
C THR A 242 13.34 -10.02 -18.99
N LYS A 243 12.09 -9.70 -19.30
CA LYS A 243 10.93 -10.46 -18.83
C LYS A 243 10.68 -11.65 -19.75
N ALA A 244 10.28 -12.76 -19.16
CA ALA A 244 9.58 -13.79 -19.91
C ALA A 244 8.29 -13.23 -20.48
N ASP A 245 7.88 -13.77 -21.62
CA ASP A 245 6.63 -13.41 -22.29
C ASP A 245 5.38 -13.79 -21.48
N LYS A 246 5.42 -14.97 -20.86
CA LYS A 246 4.39 -15.45 -19.94
C LYS A 246 5.01 -15.60 -18.56
N GLY A 247 4.23 -15.28 -17.55
CA GLY A 247 4.68 -15.27 -16.16
C GLY A 247 5.45 -14.00 -15.79
N SER A 248 5.91 -13.97 -14.54
CA SER A 248 6.72 -12.87 -13.99
C SER A 248 8.21 -13.20 -13.94
N SER A 249 8.65 -14.25 -14.63
CA SER A 249 10.02 -14.72 -14.57
C SER A 249 11.00 -13.71 -15.17
N VAL A 250 12.14 -13.58 -14.51
CA VAL A 250 13.29 -12.82 -14.98
C VAL A 250 14.19 -13.73 -15.80
N VAL A 251 14.57 -13.27 -16.98
CA VAL A 251 15.46 -13.98 -17.90
C VAL A 251 16.78 -13.23 -17.97
N VAL A 252 17.88 -13.95 -17.74
CA VAL A 252 19.25 -13.43 -17.82
C VAL A 252 19.93 -14.01 -19.06
N LEU A 253 20.47 -13.14 -19.90
CA LEU A 253 21.09 -13.49 -21.19
C LEU A 253 22.36 -12.68 -21.42
N HIS A 254 23.28 -13.18 -22.24
CA HIS A 254 24.30 -12.31 -22.82
C HIS A 254 23.64 -11.33 -23.79
N LYS A 255 24.06 -10.07 -23.72
CA LYS A 255 23.50 -9.00 -24.56
C LYS A 255 23.66 -9.31 -26.05
N LYS A 256 24.81 -9.87 -26.45
CA LYS A 256 25.08 -10.26 -27.83
C LYS A 256 24.05 -11.27 -28.36
N ASP A 257 23.77 -12.31 -27.59
CA ASP A 257 22.82 -13.37 -27.99
C ASP A 257 21.39 -12.84 -28.05
N TYR A 258 21.03 -11.94 -27.13
CA TYR A 258 19.75 -11.25 -27.16
C TYR A 258 19.59 -10.39 -28.40
N ASP A 259 20.59 -9.54 -28.69
CA ASP A 259 20.58 -8.62 -29.83
C ASP A 259 20.53 -9.41 -31.15
N GLU A 260 21.37 -10.45 -31.30
CA GLU A 260 21.36 -11.33 -32.47
C GLU A 260 20.00 -11.99 -32.68
N LYS A 261 19.34 -12.40 -31.61
CA LYS A 261 18.02 -13.03 -31.68
C LYS A 261 16.92 -12.07 -32.11
N VAL A 262 16.96 -10.83 -31.64
CA VAL A 262 16.05 -9.77 -32.10
C VAL A 262 16.34 -9.41 -33.56
N LEU A 263 17.61 -9.32 -33.96
CA LEU A 263 18.00 -9.06 -35.35
C LEU A 263 17.63 -10.20 -36.28
N LYS A 264 17.77 -11.45 -35.85
CA LYS A 264 17.29 -12.64 -36.57
C LYS A 264 15.78 -12.54 -36.81
N PHE A 265 15.00 -12.20 -35.79
CA PHE A 265 13.56 -11.96 -35.96
C PHE A 265 13.29 -10.86 -37.00
N VAL A 266 14.03 -9.75 -36.98
CA VAL A 266 13.86 -8.67 -37.96
C VAL A 266 14.25 -9.10 -39.38
N ARG A 267 15.23 -9.99 -39.56
CA ARG A 267 15.62 -10.51 -40.88
C ARG A 267 14.64 -11.54 -41.44
N GLU A 268 14.09 -12.39 -40.59
CA GLU A 268 13.16 -13.46 -40.98
C GLU A 268 11.75 -12.94 -41.26
N ASN A 269 11.41 -11.76 -40.74
CA ASN A 269 10.15 -11.10 -41.01
C ASN A 269 10.41 -10.00 -42.06
N ASN A 270 9.50 -9.82 -43.02
CA ASN A 270 9.67 -8.90 -44.15
C ASN A 270 9.56 -7.42 -43.72
N PHE A 271 10.48 -6.93 -42.87
CA PHE A 271 10.57 -5.54 -42.48
C PHE A 271 11.37 -4.74 -43.50
N GLU A 272 10.88 -3.56 -43.83
CA GLU A 272 11.61 -2.60 -44.67
C GLU A 272 12.48 -1.68 -43.82
N ILE A 273 13.71 -1.45 -44.27
CA ILE A 273 14.59 -0.49 -43.62
C ILE A 273 14.12 0.91 -43.98
N PHE A 274 13.57 1.61 -42.99
CA PHE A 274 13.20 3.01 -43.11
C PHE A 274 14.19 3.87 -42.33
N ASN A 275 14.74 4.90 -42.97
CA ASN A 275 15.57 5.90 -42.30
C ASN A 275 14.75 7.18 -42.05
N PRO A 276 14.02 7.28 -40.93
CA PRO A 276 13.19 8.45 -40.66
C PRO A 276 14.08 9.68 -40.46
N LYS A 277 13.71 10.80 -41.08
CA LYS A 277 14.18 12.14 -40.66
C LYS A 277 13.52 12.50 -39.32
N PHE A 278 13.88 11.80 -38.24
CA PHE A 278 13.22 11.89 -36.93
C PHE A 278 13.12 13.32 -36.37
N PRO A 279 14.16 14.18 -36.47
CA PRO A 279 14.04 15.58 -36.08
C PRO A 279 13.00 16.37 -36.90
N THR A 280 12.83 16.01 -38.18
CA THR A 280 11.82 16.64 -39.05
C THR A 280 10.42 16.23 -38.59
N PHE A 281 10.22 14.94 -38.28
CA PHE A 281 8.94 14.45 -37.76
C PHE A 281 8.54 15.13 -36.45
N ILE A 282 9.49 15.33 -35.51
CA ILE A 282 9.24 16.11 -34.27
C ILE A 282 8.79 17.54 -34.59
N LYS A 283 9.48 18.21 -35.53
CA LYS A 283 9.11 19.57 -35.96
C LYS A 283 7.71 19.60 -36.55
N THR A 284 7.35 18.63 -37.40
CA THR A 284 6.01 18.51 -37.97
C THR A 284 4.96 18.36 -36.89
N VAL A 285 5.14 17.42 -35.95
CA VAL A 285 4.22 17.23 -34.82
C VAL A 285 4.04 18.53 -34.03
N ASN A 286 5.13 19.24 -33.72
CA ASN A 286 5.08 20.49 -32.97
C ASN A 286 4.47 21.65 -33.78
N SER A 287 4.60 21.67 -35.11
CA SER A 287 3.94 22.67 -35.97
C SER A 287 2.43 22.50 -35.93
N VAL A 288 1.96 21.27 -36.15
CA VAL A 288 0.53 20.92 -36.09
C VAL A 288 -0.05 21.32 -34.74
N MET A 289 0.66 21.02 -33.65
CA MET A 289 0.19 21.41 -32.31
C MET A 289 0.10 22.93 -32.10
N LYS A 290 0.97 23.72 -32.75
CA LYS A 290 0.90 25.20 -32.70
C LYS A 290 -0.24 25.76 -33.53
N GLU A 291 -0.60 25.09 -34.63
CA GLU A 291 -1.74 25.47 -35.47
C GLU A 291 -3.08 25.24 -34.75
N CYS A 292 -3.15 24.26 -33.85
CA CYS A 292 -4.36 23.95 -33.08
C CYS A 292 -4.69 24.91 -31.91
N THR A 293 -4.11 26.12 -31.87
CA THR A 293 -4.32 27.09 -30.77
C THR A 293 -5.74 27.63 -30.65
N SER A 294 -6.54 27.54 -31.71
CA SER A 294 -7.97 27.89 -31.70
C SER A 294 -8.85 26.84 -31.01
N THR A 295 -8.45 25.56 -31.05
CA THR A 295 -9.24 24.43 -30.54
C THR A 295 -8.76 23.94 -29.19
N ILE A 296 -7.46 24.06 -28.91
CA ILE A 296 -6.80 23.48 -27.74
C ILE A 296 -6.14 24.60 -26.92
N SER A 297 -6.28 24.55 -25.59
CA SER A 297 -5.63 25.54 -24.71
C SER A 297 -4.10 25.49 -24.84
N LYS A 298 -3.45 26.66 -24.72
CA LYS A 298 -1.99 26.78 -24.80
C LYS A 298 -1.24 25.86 -23.84
N GLY A 299 -1.76 25.67 -22.62
CA GLY A 299 -1.18 24.77 -21.63
C GLY A 299 -1.23 23.31 -22.05
N LEU A 300 -2.34 22.87 -22.65
CA LEU A 300 -2.47 21.51 -23.18
C LEU A 300 -1.58 21.30 -24.42
N ILE A 301 -1.48 22.29 -25.32
CA ILE A 301 -0.54 22.25 -26.46
C ILE A 301 0.90 22.06 -25.99
N TYR A 302 1.33 22.80 -24.97
CA TYR A 302 2.67 22.64 -24.39
C TYR A 302 2.87 21.24 -23.81
N HIS A 303 1.88 20.71 -23.09
CA HIS A 303 1.95 19.36 -22.54
C HIS A 303 2.06 18.30 -23.64
N LEU A 304 1.32 18.46 -24.74
CA LEU A 304 1.24 17.51 -25.85
C LEU A 304 2.39 17.61 -26.87
N SER A 305 3.11 18.73 -26.87
CA SER A 305 4.27 18.91 -27.74
C SER A 305 5.34 17.83 -27.49
N ALA A 306 5.95 17.39 -28.59
CA ALA A 306 7.02 16.43 -28.64
C ALA A 306 8.34 17.08 -28.20
N ASN A 307 8.57 17.11 -26.88
CA ASN A 307 9.81 17.57 -26.27
C ASN A 307 10.62 16.38 -25.73
N ASN A 308 11.93 16.32 -26.01
CA ASN A 308 12.84 15.24 -25.56
C ASN A 308 12.36 13.82 -25.89
N THR A 309 11.77 13.65 -27.08
CA THR A 309 11.18 12.39 -27.52
C THR A 309 12.22 11.48 -28.14
N THR A 310 11.99 10.17 -28.04
CA THR A 310 12.90 9.13 -28.54
C THR A 310 12.25 8.31 -29.65
N ILE A 311 13.08 7.78 -30.55
CA ILE A 311 12.63 6.81 -31.55
C ILE A 311 12.05 5.59 -30.82
N PRO A 312 10.85 5.09 -31.21
CA PRO A 312 10.29 3.87 -30.65
C PRO A 312 11.30 2.72 -30.74
N ARG A 313 11.47 1.99 -29.62
CA ARG A 313 12.45 0.90 -29.54
C ARG A 313 11.76 -0.45 -29.64
N LEU A 314 12.23 -1.29 -30.56
CA LEU A 314 11.86 -2.70 -30.61
C LEU A 314 12.68 -3.48 -29.57
N TYR A 315 12.01 -4.34 -28.80
CA TYR A 315 12.66 -5.31 -27.94
C TYR A 315 11.87 -6.63 -27.95
N GLY A 316 12.56 -7.75 -27.68
CA GLY A 316 11.96 -9.08 -27.61
C GLY A 316 11.70 -9.56 -26.19
N LEU A 317 10.53 -10.19 -25.97
CA LEU A 317 10.24 -11.01 -24.78
C LEU A 317 10.37 -12.49 -25.13
N LEU A 318 11.10 -13.28 -24.35
CA LEU A 318 11.30 -14.70 -24.65
C LEU A 318 10.06 -15.54 -24.31
N LYS A 319 9.61 -16.36 -25.27
CA LYS A 319 8.55 -17.36 -25.06
C LYS A 319 9.12 -18.63 -24.44
N VAL A 320 9.60 -18.52 -23.20
CA VAL A 320 10.23 -19.62 -22.41
C VAL A 320 9.33 -20.83 -22.14
N HIS A 321 8.04 -20.78 -22.52
CA HIS A 321 7.09 -21.88 -22.39
C HIS A 321 7.00 -22.75 -23.65
N LYS A 322 7.81 -22.47 -24.68
CA LYS A 322 7.74 -23.16 -25.99
C LYS A 322 8.82 -24.19 -26.20
N SER A 323 10.01 -23.96 -25.65
CA SER A 323 11.15 -24.89 -25.65
C SER A 323 11.98 -24.58 -24.42
N ASP A 324 12.73 -25.56 -23.93
CA ASP A 324 13.73 -25.39 -22.86
C ASP A 324 15.10 -25.01 -23.42
N ILE A 325 15.29 -25.13 -24.74
CA ILE A 325 16.52 -24.78 -25.44
C ILE A 325 16.45 -23.32 -25.90
N PHE A 326 17.42 -22.51 -25.49
CA PHE A 326 17.44 -21.08 -25.81
C PHE A 326 17.38 -20.82 -27.33
N SER A 327 18.13 -21.55 -28.17
CA SER A 327 18.15 -21.31 -29.63
C SER A 327 16.78 -21.44 -30.29
N GLU A 328 15.91 -22.31 -29.76
CA GLU A 328 14.58 -22.60 -30.31
C GLU A 328 13.47 -21.73 -29.72
N MET A 329 13.70 -21.08 -28.57
CA MET A 329 12.69 -20.24 -27.94
C MET A 329 12.34 -19.04 -28.85
N PRO A 330 11.09 -18.90 -29.33
CA PRO A 330 10.73 -17.74 -30.14
C PRO A 330 10.63 -16.48 -29.25
N ILE A 331 10.82 -15.31 -29.86
CA ILE A 331 10.58 -14.03 -29.18
C ILE A 331 9.19 -13.47 -29.50
N ARG A 332 8.65 -12.65 -28.60
CA ARG A 332 7.55 -11.73 -28.88
C ARG A 332 8.15 -10.35 -29.13
N PRO A 333 8.12 -9.83 -30.35
CA PRO A 333 8.52 -8.44 -30.58
C PRO A 333 7.55 -7.50 -29.86
N VAL A 334 8.08 -6.47 -29.20
CA VAL A 334 7.32 -5.39 -28.59
C VAL A 334 7.97 -4.08 -28.99
N VAL A 335 7.19 -3.18 -29.60
CA VAL A 335 7.65 -1.83 -29.93
C VAL A 335 7.21 -0.88 -28.83
N SER A 336 8.18 -0.31 -28.12
CA SER A 336 7.92 0.72 -27.11
C SER A 336 7.71 2.07 -27.75
N PHE A 337 6.45 2.51 -27.83
CA PHE A 337 6.11 3.89 -28.21
C PHE A 337 6.20 4.87 -27.04
N THR A 338 6.61 4.41 -25.86
CA THR A 338 6.85 5.27 -24.70
C THR A 338 7.82 6.38 -25.07
N ASN A 339 7.43 7.63 -24.80
CA ASN A 339 8.23 8.82 -25.13
C ASN A 339 8.45 9.05 -26.64
N SER A 340 7.64 8.44 -27.51
CA SER A 340 7.62 8.79 -28.95
C SER A 340 6.96 10.16 -29.18
N PRO A 341 7.23 10.83 -30.31
CA PRO A 341 6.67 12.16 -30.62
C PRO A 341 5.15 12.25 -30.51
N THR A 342 4.45 11.17 -30.86
CA THR A 342 2.99 11.11 -30.86
C THR A 342 2.42 10.39 -29.64
N TYR A 343 3.25 9.94 -28.69
CA TYR A 343 2.81 9.14 -27.55
C TYR A 343 1.72 9.81 -26.71
N LYS A 344 1.93 11.10 -26.40
CA LYS A 344 0.97 11.87 -25.60
C LYS A 344 -0.31 12.14 -26.36
N LEU A 345 -0.19 12.42 -27.66
CA LEU A 345 -1.33 12.65 -28.55
C LEU A 345 -2.23 11.41 -28.66
N ALA A 346 -1.63 10.22 -28.78
CA ALA A 346 -2.37 8.96 -28.87
C ALA A 346 -3.06 8.53 -27.55
N LYS A 347 -2.76 9.21 -26.44
CA LYS A 347 -3.35 8.95 -25.12
C LYS A 347 -4.47 9.93 -24.73
N CYS A 348 -4.55 11.06 -25.43
CA CYS A 348 -5.68 11.97 -25.35
C CYS A 348 -6.89 11.30 -26.01
#